data_AF-A0A9W7X1H6-F1
#
_entry.id   AF-A0A9W7X1H6-F1
#
_cell.length_a   1.000
_cell.length_b   1.000
_cell.length_c   1.000
_cell.angle_alpha   90.00
_cell.angle_beta   90.00
_cell.angle_gamma   90.00
#
_symmetry.space_group_name_H-M   'P 1'
#
loop_
_entity.id
_entity.type
_entity.pdbx_description
1 polymer ?
#
loop_
_entity_poly.entity_id
_entity_poly.type
_entity_poly.pdbx_seq_one_letter_code
_entity_poly.pdbx_strand_id
1 'polypeptide(L)'
;MTHQALRLMLLFFILRVTSITLLSPPGCTIKMPCQYEYEIQGSIQQLSLQWRSPRNHLLCHLIKHKTYSNCTPGYTVHYSPGNITLIIAHVSQEDFGKHVCSISKLHEFSDFAIELKQTEELSAEFPKSKIDQSGSAKDHILLLGCSIFVSVFG
;
A
#
# COMPACT_ATOMS: atom_id res chain seq x y z
N MET A 1 -25.42 29.04 -1.06
CA MET A 1 -25.19 27.60 -1.33
C MET A 1 -26.25 26.81 -0.59
N THR A 2 -27.05 26.00 -1.28
CA THR A 2 -28.19 25.29 -0.68
C THR A 2 -27.74 24.04 0.08
N HIS A 3 -28.42 23.72 1.19
CA HIS A 3 -28.15 22.53 2.01
C HIS A 3 -28.17 21.22 1.19
N GLN A 4 -28.90 21.20 0.08
CA GLN A 4 -28.94 20.09 -0.88
C GLN A 4 -27.64 19.94 -1.66
N ALA A 5 -27.00 21.04 -2.09
CA ALA A 5 -25.70 21.00 -2.75
C ALA A 5 -24.60 20.51 -1.80
N LEU A 6 -24.64 20.92 -0.53
CA LEU A 6 -23.71 20.42 0.50
C LEU A 6 -23.91 18.93 0.76
N ARG A 7 -25.15 18.44 0.85
CA ARG A 7 -25.46 17.01 0.97
C ARG A 7 -25.02 16.20 -0.23
N LEU A 8 -25.25 16.71 -1.44
CA LEU A 8 -24.85 16.03 -2.67
C LEU A 8 -23.32 15.99 -2.78
N MET A 9 -22.63 17.09 -2.46
CA MET A 9 -21.17 17.12 -2.33
C MET A 9 -20.70 16.12 -1.27
N LEU A 10 -21.29 16.09 -0.07
CA LEU A 10 -20.92 15.12 0.96
C LEU A 10 -21.11 13.67 0.47
N LEU A 11 -22.21 13.37 -0.20
CA LEU A 11 -22.47 12.04 -0.77
C LEU A 11 -21.47 11.68 -1.88
N PHE A 12 -21.14 12.61 -2.78
CA PHE A 12 -20.08 12.42 -3.78
C PHE A 12 -18.69 12.27 -3.15
N PHE A 13 -18.41 12.97 -2.05
CA PHE A 13 -17.18 12.82 -1.26
C PHE A 13 -17.14 11.48 -0.51
N ILE A 14 -18.27 11.00 0.03
CA ILE A 14 -18.36 9.72 0.73
C ILE A 14 -18.22 8.54 -0.24
N LEU A 15 -18.77 8.63 -1.46
CA LEU A 15 -18.68 7.57 -2.47
C LEU A 15 -17.30 7.44 -3.15
N ARG A 16 -16.37 8.39 -2.95
CA ARG A 16 -15.05 8.41 -3.64
C ARG A 16 -13.85 8.05 -2.76
N VAL A 17 -14.07 7.54 -1.56
CA VAL A 17 -12.95 7.01 -0.75
C VAL A 17 -12.83 5.52 -0.99
N THR A 18 -12.30 5.14 -2.17
CA THR A 18 -11.84 3.77 -2.39
C THR A 18 -10.55 3.56 -1.61
N SER A 19 -10.66 3.07 -0.37
CA SER A 19 -9.49 2.65 0.40
C SER A 19 -9.03 1.29 -0.11
N ILE A 20 -7.87 1.23 -0.78
CA ILE A 20 -7.24 -0.05 -1.11
C ILE A 20 -6.66 -0.63 0.17
N THR A 21 -7.03 -1.87 0.49
CA THR A 21 -6.40 -2.62 1.59
C THR A 21 -5.53 -3.74 1.02
N LEU A 22 -4.28 -3.80 1.47
CA LEU A 22 -3.34 -4.87 1.19
C LEU A 22 -3.12 -5.72 2.44
N LEU A 23 -3.09 -7.03 2.29
CA LEU A 23 -2.71 -7.96 3.35
C LEU A 23 -1.31 -8.52 3.07
N SER A 24 -0.44 -8.54 4.08
CA SER A 24 0.88 -9.15 3.96
C SER A 24 1.41 -9.67 5.31
N PRO A 25 2.08 -10.82 5.35
CA PRO A 25 2.89 -11.23 6.50
C PRO A 25 4.11 -10.29 6.69
N PRO A 26 4.68 -10.20 7.90
CA PRO A 26 5.98 -9.57 8.10
C PRO A 26 7.08 -10.26 7.29
N GLY A 27 8.09 -9.49 6.89
CA GLY A 27 9.27 -9.92 6.14
C GLY A 27 9.08 -10.05 4.63
N CYS A 28 7.87 -9.85 4.15
CA CYS A 28 7.52 -9.89 2.74
C CYS A 28 8.00 -8.67 1.95
N THR A 29 8.14 -8.84 0.63
CA THR A 29 8.20 -7.72 -0.31
C THR A 29 6.79 -7.41 -0.81
N ILE A 30 6.36 -6.15 -0.72
CA ILE A 30 5.05 -5.72 -1.24
C ILE A 30 5.17 -4.57 -2.23
N LYS A 31 4.15 -4.44 -3.08
CA LYS A 31 3.99 -3.34 -4.02
C LYS A 31 2.69 -2.61 -3.70
N MET A 32 2.79 -1.37 -3.25
CA MET A 32 1.64 -0.50 -3.00
C MET A 32 1.37 0.37 -4.22
N PRO A 33 0.20 0.24 -4.87
CA PRO A 33 -0.17 1.12 -5.96
C PRO A 33 -0.57 2.50 -5.41
N CYS A 34 -0.25 3.55 -6.17
CA CYS A 34 -0.77 4.87 -5.95
C CYS A 34 -1.50 5.34 -7.21
N GLN A 35 -2.82 5.48 -7.07
CA GLN A 35 -3.68 5.93 -8.16
C GLN A 35 -3.70 7.46 -8.22
N TYR A 36 -3.59 8.00 -9.43
CA TYR A 36 -3.71 9.43 -9.71
C TYR A 36 -4.15 9.67 -11.15
N GLU A 37 -4.84 10.78 -11.38
CA GLU A 37 -5.49 11.04 -12.67
C GLU A 37 -4.74 12.03 -13.56
N TYR A 38 -3.59 12.56 -13.13
CA TYR A 38 -2.91 13.65 -13.84
C TYR A 38 -2.28 13.27 -15.17
N GLU A 39 -1.89 12.01 -15.36
CA GLU A 39 -1.16 11.55 -16.55
C GLU A 39 -1.94 10.57 -17.43
N ILE A 40 -3.26 10.46 -17.21
CA ILE A 40 -4.14 9.62 -18.03
C ILE A 40 -4.25 10.18 -19.46
N GLN A 41 -4.21 11.51 -19.62
CA GLN A 41 -4.47 12.21 -20.89
C GLN A 41 -3.20 12.84 -21.50
N GLY A 42 -2.03 12.68 -20.87
CA GLY A 42 -0.77 13.25 -21.37
C GLY A 42 0.30 13.37 -20.29
N SER A 43 1.56 13.53 -20.71
CA SER A 43 2.69 13.69 -19.78
C SER A 43 2.68 15.06 -19.13
N ILE A 44 2.81 15.12 -17.80
CA ILE A 44 2.98 16.38 -17.07
C ILE A 44 4.46 16.56 -16.70
N GLN A 45 5.02 17.75 -16.92
CA GLN A 45 6.43 17.96 -16.61
C GLN A 45 6.67 18.11 -15.12
N GLN A 46 5.89 18.97 -14.46
CA GLN A 46 6.05 19.27 -13.04
C GLN A 46 5.18 18.33 -12.20
N LEU A 47 5.77 17.23 -11.76
CA LEU A 47 5.19 16.31 -10.78
C LEU A 47 6.17 16.12 -9.61
N SER A 48 5.64 16.18 -8.40
CA SER A 48 6.32 15.68 -7.20
C SER A 48 5.44 14.68 -6.46
N LEU A 49 6.09 13.69 -5.87
CA LEU A 49 5.49 12.61 -5.13
C LEU A 49 6.15 12.54 -3.76
N GLN A 50 5.33 12.46 -2.71
CA GLN A 50 5.76 12.17 -1.35
C GLN A 50 5.01 10.96 -0.85
N TRP A 51 5.74 9.98 -0.33
CA TRP A 51 5.14 8.82 0.31
C TRP A 51 5.38 8.87 1.81
N ARG A 52 4.31 8.76 2.60
CA ARG A 52 4.38 8.77 4.05
C ARG A 52 3.90 7.45 4.66
N SER A 53 4.62 7.03 5.69
CA SER A 53 4.29 5.84 6.49
C SER A 53 3.08 6.07 7.40
N PRO A 54 2.58 5.02 8.08
CA PRO A 54 1.52 5.15 9.10
C PRO A 54 1.88 6.09 10.25
N ARG A 55 3.18 6.26 10.53
CA ARG A 55 3.70 7.21 11.52
C ARG A 55 4.03 8.58 10.94
N ASN A 56 3.56 8.88 9.72
CA ASN A 56 3.77 10.14 9.01
C ASN A 56 5.25 10.44 8.68
N HIS A 57 6.14 9.44 8.71
CA HIS A 57 7.53 9.58 8.28
C HIS A 57 7.59 9.62 6.75
N LEU A 58 8.42 10.50 6.19
CA LEU A 58 8.63 10.58 4.75
C LEU A 58 9.50 9.40 4.29
N LEU A 59 8.88 8.44 3.62
CA LEU A 59 9.55 7.24 3.11
C LEU A 59 10.28 7.52 1.81
N CYS A 60 9.61 8.19 0.87
CA CYS A 60 10.16 8.53 -0.44
C CYS A 60 9.72 9.93 -0.87
N HIS A 61 10.62 10.65 -1.52
CA HIS A 61 10.34 11.92 -2.20
C HIS A 61 10.93 11.87 -3.61
N LEU A 62 10.05 12.02 -4.61
CA LEU A 62 10.42 12.06 -6.02
C LEU A 62 9.98 13.40 -6.63
N ILE A 63 10.84 14.00 -7.44
CA ILE A 63 10.55 15.20 -8.22
C ILE A 63 10.93 14.91 -9.68
N LYS A 64 9.91 14.65 -10.52
CA LYS A 64 10.07 14.17 -11.90
C LYS A 64 10.96 15.09 -12.74
N HIS A 65 10.62 16.38 -12.81
CA HIS A 65 11.34 17.37 -13.63
C HIS A 65 12.76 17.70 -13.15
N LYS A 66 13.12 17.32 -11.92
CA LYS A 66 14.49 17.50 -11.39
C LYS A 66 15.28 16.21 -11.42
N THR A 67 14.70 15.11 -11.91
CA THR A 67 15.28 13.76 -11.84
C THR A 67 15.77 13.43 -10.43
N TYR A 68 15.06 13.94 -9.42
CA TYR A 68 15.41 13.76 -8.02
C TYR A 68 14.55 12.65 -7.43
N SER A 69 15.19 11.71 -6.76
CA SER A 69 14.52 10.72 -5.93
C SER A 69 15.37 10.44 -4.69
N ASN A 70 14.71 10.40 -3.53
CA ASN A 70 15.34 9.98 -2.29
C ASN A 70 14.35 9.14 -1.51
N CYS A 71 14.78 7.94 -1.14
CA CYS A 71 14.00 6.99 -0.36
C CYS A 71 14.80 6.52 0.84
N THR A 72 14.11 6.30 1.95
CA THR A 72 14.65 5.62 3.12
C THR A 72 15.08 4.19 2.73
N PRO A 73 16.17 3.64 3.30
CA PRO A 73 16.57 2.26 3.03
C PRO A 73 15.42 1.27 3.25
N GLY A 74 15.28 0.29 2.36
CA GLY A 74 14.18 -0.68 2.37
C GLY A 74 12.95 -0.26 1.57
N TYR A 75 12.89 1.00 1.13
CA TYR A 75 11.81 1.55 0.32
C TYR A 75 12.30 1.99 -1.05
N THR A 76 11.53 1.69 -2.09
CA THR A 76 11.83 2.10 -3.47
C THR A 76 10.57 2.57 -4.15
N VAL A 77 10.62 3.70 -4.84
CA VAL A 77 9.49 4.18 -5.63
C VAL A 77 9.74 3.96 -7.12
N HIS A 78 8.79 3.32 -7.77
CA HIS A 78 8.75 3.18 -9.22
C HIS A 78 7.70 4.13 -9.79
N TYR A 79 8.14 4.93 -10.76
CA TYR A 79 7.30 5.86 -11.48
C TYR A 79 7.22 5.45 -12.95
N SER A 80 6.00 5.33 -13.45
CA SER A 80 5.68 5.43 -14.87
C SER A 80 4.43 6.30 -15.04
N PRO A 81 4.23 6.94 -16.21
CA PRO A 81 3.03 7.74 -16.44
C PRO A 81 1.75 6.93 -16.17
N GLY A 82 0.90 7.42 -15.27
CA GLY A 82 -0.34 6.78 -14.84
C GLY A 82 -0.18 5.65 -13.81
N ASN A 83 1.05 5.30 -13.41
CA ASN A 83 1.30 4.26 -12.42
C ASN A 83 2.48 4.60 -11.53
N ILE A 84 2.20 4.83 -10.25
CA ILE A 84 3.19 5.01 -9.21
C ILE A 84 3.07 3.85 -8.25
N THR A 85 4.20 3.22 -7.92
CA THR A 85 4.24 2.09 -6.99
C THR A 85 5.34 2.28 -5.96
N LEU A 86 5.01 2.17 -4.67
CA LEU A 86 6.01 1.99 -3.61
C LEU A 86 6.28 0.52 -3.41
N ILE A 87 7.56 0.15 -3.33
CA ILE A 87 8.01 -1.17 -2.95
C ILE A 87 8.58 -1.10 -1.53
N ILE A 88 8.06 -1.92 -0.63
CA ILE A 88 8.69 -2.21 0.66
C ILE A 88 9.39 -3.56 0.50
N ALA A 89 10.71 -3.60 0.64
CA ALA A 89 11.50 -4.81 0.41
C ALA A 89 11.26 -5.88 1.48
N HIS A 90 11.15 -5.46 2.74
CA HIS A 90 10.95 -6.35 3.89
C HIS A 90 9.99 -5.69 4.88
N VAL A 91 8.71 -6.04 4.79
CA VAL A 91 7.65 -5.49 5.63
C VAL A 91 7.96 -5.73 7.10
N SER A 92 8.02 -4.66 7.86
CA SER A 92 8.26 -4.67 9.29
C SER A 92 6.98 -4.30 10.05
N GLN A 93 7.00 -4.46 11.37
CA GLN A 93 5.82 -4.12 12.19
C GLN A 93 5.42 -2.65 12.09
N GLU A 94 6.36 -1.77 11.75
CA GLU A 94 6.11 -0.35 11.59
C GLU A 94 5.51 0.05 10.24
N ASP A 95 5.50 -0.88 9.28
CA ASP A 95 4.91 -0.67 7.96
C ASP A 95 3.41 -0.92 7.96
N PHE A 96 2.85 -1.62 8.96
CA PHE A 96 1.41 -1.86 9.03
C PHE A 96 0.64 -0.59 9.42
N GLY A 97 -0.48 -0.38 8.73
CA GLY A 97 -1.37 0.76 8.87
C GLY A 97 -1.53 1.57 7.58
N LYS A 98 -2.02 2.79 7.73
CA LYS A 98 -2.34 3.69 6.62
C LYS A 98 -1.09 4.37 6.05
N HIS A 99 -0.73 4.02 4.83
CA HIS A 99 0.22 4.78 4.01
C HIS A 99 -0.49 5.86 3.21
N VAL A 100 0.20 6.97 2.97
CA VAL A 100 -0.32 8.08 2.15
C VAL A 100 0.66 8.41 1.03
N CYS A 101 0.17 8.31 -0.19
CA CYS A 101 0.84 8.80 -1.39
C CYS A 101 0.27 10.17 -1.76
N SER A 102 1.09 11.21 -1.63
CA SER A 102 0.74 12.60 -1.98
C SER A 102 1.40 12.97 -3.29
N ILE A 103 0.60 13.26 -4.31
CA ILE A 103 1.08 13.68 -5.64
C ILE A 103 0.65 15.11 -5.88
N SER A 104 1.59 15.96 -6.27
CA SER A 104 1.31 17.34 -6.62
C SER A 104 1.84 17.68 -8.00
N LYS A 105 1.05 18.46 -8.74
CA LYS A 105 1.44 19.16 -9.96
C LYS A 105 1.19 20.66 -9.79
N LEU A 106 1.39 21.43 -10.84
CA LEU A 106 1.13 22.87 -10.81
C LEU A 106 -0.34 23.14 -10.39
N HIS A 107 -0.50 23.84 -9.25
CA HIS A 107 -1.77 24.25 -8.62
C HIS A 107 -2.74 23.13 -8.19
N GLU A 108 -2.35 21.87 -8.23
CA GLU A 108 -3.21 20.75 -7.81
C GLU A 108 -2.42 19.71 -7.02
N PHE A 109 -3.06 19.11 -6.03
CA PHE A 109 -2.54 17.99 -5.27
C PHE A 109 -3.63 16.94 -5.06
N SER A 110 -3.20 15.68 -4.92
CA SER A 110 -4.06 14.53 -4.67
C SER A 110 -3.38 13.62 -3.66
N ASP A 111 -4.14 13.19 -2.67
CA ASP A 111 -3.69 12.20 -1.69
C ASP A 111 -4.42 10.89 -1.93
N PHE A 112 -3.66 9.80 -1.97
CA PHE A 112 -4.17 8.45 -2.08
C PHE A 112 -3.72 7.63 -0.88
N ALA A 113 -4.69 7.02 -0.18
CA ALA A 113 -4.45 6.23 1.02
C ALA A 113 -4.49 4.74 0.71
N ILE A 114 -3.49 4.01 1.21
CA ILE A 114 -3.43 2.55 1.16
C ILE A 114 -3.31 2.02 2.58
N GLU A 115 -4.17 1.08 2.96
CA GLU A 115 -4.07 0.40 4.24
C GLU A 115 -3.27 -0.90 4.07
N LEU A 116 -2.14 -1.05 4.77
CA LEU A 116 -1.43 -2.33 4.85
C LEU A 116 -1.78 -3.00 6.16
N LYS A 117 -2.42 -4.18 6.10
CA LYS A 117 -2.71 -4.98 7.30
C LYS A 117 -1.88 -6.25 7.31
N GLN A 118 -1.60 -6.71 8.52
CA GLN A 118 -0.96 -8.00 8.71
C GLN A 118 -1.92 -9.11 8.30
N THR A 119 -1.44 -10.07 7.51
CA THR A 119 -2.18 -11.32 7.33
C THR A 119 -2.13 -12.07 8.65
N GLU A 120 -3.26 -12.24 9.32
CA GLU A 120 -3.37 -13.19 10.41
C GLU A 120 -3.10 -14.57 9.81
N GLU A 121 -1.98 -15.20 10.20
CA GLU A 121 -1.82 -16.63 9.95
C GLU A 121 -3.05 -17.31 10.55
N LEU A 122 -3.83 -18.02 9.73
CA LEU A 122 -4.69 -19.05 10.27
C LEU A 122 -3.74 -20.02 10.99
N SER A 123 -3.62 -19.85 12.30
CA SER A 123 -3.09 -20.88 13.17
C SER A 123 -4.00 -22.07 12.96
N ALA A 124 -3.56 -23.01 12.13
CA ALA A 124 -4.11 -24.35 12.11
C ALA A 124 -3.84 -24.92 13.50
N GLU A 125 -4.80 -24.74 14.41
CA GLU A 125 -4.89 -25.52 15.64
C GLU A 125 -5.13 -26.97 15.21
N PHE A 126 -4.05 -27.70 14.94
CA PHE A 126 -4.13 -29.15 14.89
C PHE A 126 -4.47 -29.62 16.31
N PRO A 127 -5.61 -30.31 16.51
CA PRO A 127 -5.98 -30.80 17.83
C PRO A 127 -4.91 -31.78 18.32
N LYS A 128 -4.30 -31.47 19.47
CA LYS A 128 -3.46 -32.40 20.21
C LYS A 128 -4.30 -33.61 20.61
N SER A 129 -4.22 -34.71 19.85
CA SER A 129 -4.55 -36.04 20.34
C SER A 129 -3.29 -36.93 20.33
N LYS A 130 -3.22 -37.81 21.33
CA LYS A 130 -2.01 -38.47 21.85
C LYS A 130 -1.38 -39.48 20.87
N ILE A 131 -0.05 -39.37 20.73
CA ILE A 131 1.02 -40.40 20.66
C ILE A 131 0.61 -41.83 20.27
N ASP A 132 1.19 -42.32 19.17
CA ASP A 132 1.95 -43.60 19.18
C ASP A 132 3.13 -43.58 18.19
N GLN A 133 4.21 -44.25 18.58
CA GLN A 133 5.57 -44.18 18.03
C GLN A 133 5.72 -44.92 16.69
N SER A 134 6.43 -44.33 15.72
CA SER A 134 7.52 -44.97 14.94
C SER A 134 7.92 -44.13 13.71
N GLY A 135 9.18 -43.68 13.66
CA GLY A 135 9.97 -43.68 12.42
C GLY A 135 9.90 -42.50 11.44
N SER A 136 10.97 -41.69 11.48
CA SER A 136 11.59 -40.97 10.35
C SER A 136 10.92 -39.69 9.82
N ALA A 137 11.34 -38.59 10.45
CA ALA A 137 11.10 -37.20 10.09
C ALA A 137 11.46 -36.84 8.63
N LYS A 138 10.59 -36.05 8.00
CA LYS A 138 10.90 -34.95 7.07
C LYS A 138 9.62 -34.12 6.87
N ASP A 139 9.23 -33.40 7.92
CA ASP A 139 8.16 -32.41 7.80
C ASP A 139 8.71 -31.21 7.03
N HIS A 140 8.39 -31.16 5.74
CA HIS A 140 8.53 -29.97 4.92
C HIS A 140 7.65 -28.87 5.52
N ILE A 141 8.26 -27.96 6.28
CA ILE A 141 7.65 -26.68 6.62
C ILE A 141 7.41 -25.94 5.30
N LEU A 142 6.19 -26.07 4.77
CA LEU A 142 5.67 -25.21 3.72
C LEU A 142 5.45 -23.85 4.37
N LEU A 143 6.48 -23.00 4.37
CA LEU A 143 6.30 -21.57 4.51
C LEU A 143 5.34 -21.15 3.41
N LEU A 144 4.06 -20.94 3.75
CA LEU A 144 3.09 -20.36 2.85
C LEU A 144 3.68 -19.04 2.37
N GLY A 145 4.09 -19.02 1.10
CA GLY A 145 4.87 -17.95 0.52
C GLY A 145 4.15 -16.61 0.63
N CYS A 146 4.90 -15.55 0.38
CA CYS A 146 4.43 -14.17 0.44
C CYS A 146 3.15 -13.96 -0.40
N SER A 147 1.98 -14.12 0.22
CA SER A 147 0.68 -14.07 -0.44
C SER A 147 0.05 -12.72 -0.14
N ILE A 148 -0.14 -11.92 -1.19
CA ILE A 148 -0.71 -10.56 -1.09
C ILE A 148 -2.18 -10.64 -1.51
N PHE A 149 -3.08 -10.16 -0.65
CA PHE A 149 -4.50 -10.00 -0.98
C PHE A 149 -4.83 -8.52 -1.11
N VAL A 150 -5.54 -8.17 -2.18
CA VAL A 150 -6.05 -6.82 -2.42
C VAL A 150 -7.56 -6.85 -2.24
N SER A 151 -8.08 -6.07 -1.29
CA SER A 151 -9.52 -5.84 -1.15
C SER A 151 -9.84 -4.39 -1.49
N VAL A 152 -10.82 -4.22 -2.38
CA VAL A 152 -11.38 -2.93 -2.77
C VAL A 152 -12.81 -2.90 -2.27
N PHE A 153 -13.10 -2.01 -1.31
CA PHE A 153 -14.46 -1.72 -0.90
C PHE A 153 -14.95 -0.50 -1.70
N GLY A 154 -16.10 -0.62 -2.35
CA GLY A 154 -16.76 0.40 -3.15
C GLY A 154 -18.24 0.47 -2.84
#